data_AF-A0A093ZGZ4-F1
#
_entry.id   AF-A0A093ZGZ4-F1
#
_cell.length_a   1.000
_cell.length_b   1.000
_cell.length_c   1.000
_cell.angle_alpha   90.00
_cell.angle_beta   90.00
_cell.angle_gamma   90.00
#
_symmetry.space_group_name_H-M   'P 1'
#
loop_
_entity.id
_entity.type
_entity.pdbx_description
1 polymer ?
#
loop_
_entity_poly.entity_id
_entity_poly.type
_entity_poly.pdbx_seq_one_letter_code
_entity_poly.pdbx_strand_id
1 'polypeptide(L)' 'MTTTSMVQPKFLTRGNELGVVAVGFSGGQTKAGVDFGPSELIKYGLLTQLHEDLGYDIHHDNKVHTYSDVIPDPSA' A
#
# COMPACT_ATOMS: atom_id res chain seq x y z
N MET A 1 -10.97 5.23 21.89
CA MET A 1 -9.60 5.43 21.36
C MET A 1 -8.81 4.18 21.69
N THR A 2 -8.66 3.29 20.72
CA THR A 2 -7.88 2.05 20.84
C THR A 2 -6.55 2.30 20.14
N THR A 3 -5.49 2.49 20.91
CA THR A 3 -4.16 2.71 20.37
C THR A 3 -3.55 1.36 20.01
N THR A 4 -3.30 1.11 18.72
CA THR A 4 -2.63 -0.09 18.20
C THR A 4 -1.18 -0.25 18.73
N SER A 5 -0.58 0.82 19.26
CA SER A 5 0.78 0.86 19.80
C SER A 5 0.80 1.37 21.24
N MET A 6 1.62 0.77 22.10
CA MET A 6 1.88 1.25 23.46
C MET A 6 2.71 2.54 23.50
N VAL A 7 3.27 2.96 22.35
CA VAL A 7 4.04 4.19 22.20
C VAL A 7 3.20 5.22 21.47
N GLN A 8 2.97 6.38 22.11
CA GLN A 8 2.31 7.51 21.48
C GLN A 8 3.19 8.07 20.35
N PRO A 9 2.71 8.10 19.09
CA PRO A 9 3.48 8.64 17.99
C PRO A 9 3.63 10.16 18.14
N LYS A 10 4.84 10.68 17.93
CA LYS A 10 5.16 12.11 18.08
C LYS A 10 4.58 13.01 16.99
N PHE A 11 4.36 12.44 15.80
CA PHE A 11 4.03 13.19 14.58
C PHE A 11 2.68 12.82 13.98
N LEU A 12 2.13 11.66 14.33
CA LEU A 12 0.85 11.21 13.77
C LEU A 12 -0.28 11.77 14.61
N THR A 13 -1.15 12.55 13.99
CA THR A 13 -2.37 13.08 14.64
C THR A 13 -3.30 11.96 15.09
N ARG A 14 -3.35 10.86 14.33
CA ARG A 14 -4.13 9.65 14.59
C ARG A 14 -3.22 8.43 14.45
N GLY A 15 -2.97 7.72 15.55
CA GLY A 15 -1.96 6.66 15.61
C GLY A 15 -2.43 5.29 15.10
N ASN A 16 -3.71 5.14 14.83
CA ASN A 16 -4.35 3.90 14.36
C ASN A 16 -4.73 3.99 12.87
N GLU A 17 -4.31 5.02 12.14
CA GLU A 17 -4.62 5.17 10.73
C GLU A 17 -3.43 4.84 9.84
N LEU A 18 -3.71 4.15 8.75
CA LEU A 18 -2.68 3.69 7.83
C LEU A 18 -3.10 3.95 6.39
N GLY A 19 -2.34 4.81 5.71
CA GLY A 19 -2.43 4.98 4.26
C GLY A 19 -1.63 3.89 3.54
N VAL A 20 -2.25 3.23 2.56
CA VAL A 20 -1.60 2.21 1.72
C VAL A 20 -1.75 2.60 0.26
N VAL A 21 -0.63 2.65 -0.46
CA VAL A 21 -0.59 2.88 -1.92
C VAL A 21 0.14 1.72 -2.58
N ALA A 22 -0.58 0.94 -3.38
CA ALA A 22 -0.02 -0.21 -4.08
C ALA A 22 0.55 0.22 -5.43
N VAL A 23 1.84 -0.01 -5.66
CA VAL A 23 2.52 0.35 -6.91
C VAL A 23 3.29 -0.82 -7.47
N GLY A 24 2.84 -1.34 -8.62
CA GLY A 24 3.56 -2.34 -9.39
C GLY A 24 4.61 -1.68 -10.29
N PHE A 25 5.89 -1.81 -9.93
CA PHE A 25 6.99 -1.34 -10.75
C PHE A 25 8.21 -2.27 -10.68
N SER A 26 8.71 -2.67 -11.84
CA SER A 26 9.88 -3.54 -11.98
C SER A 26 11.01 -2.91 -12.81
N GLY A 27 10.84 -1.69 -13.35
CA GLY A 27 11.81 -1.07 -14.26
C GLY A 27 13.18 -0.74 -13.67
N GLY A 28 13.33 -0.76 -12.33
CA GLY A 28 14.62 -0.57 -11.66
C GLY A 28 15.52 -1.81 -11.60
N GLN A 29 15.06 -2.95 -12.12
CA GLN A 29 15.79 -4.22 -12.06
C GLN A 29 15.49 -5.10 -13.29
N THR A 30 16.26 -6.18 -13.48
CA THR A 30 16.21 -6.99 -14.71
C THR A 30 15.22 -8.16 -14.70
N LYS A 31 14.66 -8.54 -13.54
CA LYS A 31 13.80 -9.74 -13.40
C LYS A 31 12.32 -9.36 -13.32
N ALA A 32 11.46 -9.98 -14.12
CA ALA A 32 10.02 -9.82 -13.93
C ALA A 32 9.58 -10.39 -12.57
N GLY A 33 8.47 -9.88 -12.00
CA GLY A 33 7.86 -10.47 -10.81
C GLY A 33 7.53 -9.48 -9.70
N VAL A 34 8.40 -8.49 -9.49
CA VAL A 34 8.26 -7.50 -8.39
C VAL A 34 6.99 -6.65 -8.56
N ASP A 35 6.61 -6.40 -9.80
CA ASP A 35 5.41 -5.67 -10.19
C ASP A 35 4.11 -6.36 -9.77
N PHE A 36 4.09 -7.69 -9.63
CA PHE A 36 2.92 -8.44 -9.12
C PHE A 36 2.85 -8.48 -7.58
N GLY A 37 3.93 -8.12 -6.89
CA GLY A 37 4.03 -8.21 -5.43
C GLY A 37 2.89 -7.51 -4.69
N PRO A 38 2.60 -6.23 -4.97
CA PRO A 38 1.52 -5.51 -4.29
C PRO A 38 0.14 -6.16 -4.48
N SER A 39 -0.18 -6.59 -5.70
CA SER A 39 -1.46 -7.27 -5.98
C SER A 39 -1.58 -8.60 -5.24
N GLU A 40 -0.53 -9.41 -5.21
CA GLU A 40 -0.55 -10.70 -4.52
C GLU A 40 -0.64 -10.52 -3.00
N LEU A 41 0.09 -9.56 -2.42
CA LEU A 41 0.01 -9.26 -0.98
C LEU A 41 -1.41 -8.86 -0.55
N ILE A 42 -2.08 -7.99 -1.32
CA ILE A 42 -3.45 -7.57 -1.04
C ILE A 42 -4.40 -8.78 -1.16
N LYS A 43 -4.26 -9.56 -2.24
CA LYS A 43 -5.07 -10.76 -2.50
C LYS A 43 -4.92 -11.83 -1.40
N TYR A 44 -3.73 -11.99 -0.83
CA TYR A 44 -3.49 -12.92 0.29
C TYR A 44 -3.87 -12.36 1.66
N GLY A 45 -4.50 -11.19 1.72
CA GLY A 45 -5.14 -10.69 2.94
C GLY A 45 -4.32 -9.72 3.75
N LEU A 46 -3.29 -9.07 3.17
CA LEU A 46 -2.50 -8.05 3.89
C LEU A 46 -3.39 -6.96 4.51
N LEU A 47 -4.36 -6.44 3.76
CA LEU A 47 -5.26 -5.39 4.27
C LEU A 47 -6.18 -5.92 5.37
N THR A 48 -6.64 -7.17 5.24
CA THR A 48 -7.45 -7.83 6.26
C THR A 48 -6.66 -7.97 7.56
N GLN A 49 -5.42 -8.44 7.51
CA GLN A 49 -4.57 -8.58 8.70
C GLN A 49 -4.27 -7.23 9.37
N LEU A 50 -3.97 -6.20 8.57
CA LEU A 50 -3.75 -4.85 9.10
C LEU A 50 -5.01 -4.29 9.79
N HIS A 51 -6.20 -4.59 9.28
CA HIS A 51 -7.45 -4.12 9.85
C HIS A 51 -7.90 -4.96 11.05
N GLU A 52 -7.99 -6.28 10.90
CA GLU A 52 -8.59 -7.18 11.88
C GLU A 52 -7.63 -7.55 13.01
N ASP A 53 -6.37 -7.86 12.69
CA ASP A 53 -5.40 -8.32 13.69
C ASP A 53 -4.71 -7.15 14.40
N LEU A 54 -4.45 -6.07 13.66
CA LEU A 54 -3.73 -4.91 14.16
C LEU A 54 -4.64 -3.70 14.47
N GLY A 55 -5.91 -3.73 14.07
CA GLY A 55 -6.86 -2.67 14.40
C GLY A 55 -6.58 -1.33 13.71
N TYR A 56 -5.86 -1.33 12.58
CA TYR A 56 -5.67 -0.11 11.80
C TYR A 56 -6.94 0.25 11.01
N ASP A 57 -7.24 1.54 10.94
CA ASP A 57 -8.14 2.12 9.96
C ASP A 57 -7.36 2.37 8.67
N ILE A 58 -7.71 1.64 7.61
CA ILE A 58 -6.92 1.60 6.37
C ILE A 58 -7.53 2.54 5.35
N HIS A 59 -6.69 3.43 4.83
CA HIS A 59 -6.98 4.28 3.69
C HIS A 59 -6.23 3.76 2.46
N HIS A 60 -6.95 3.04 1.60
CA HIS A 60 -6.45 2.48 0.35
C HIS A 60 -7.41 2.86 -0.79
N ASP A 61 -6.89 3.15 -1.97
CA ASP A 61 -7.67 3.58 -3.14
C ASP A 61 -8.17 2.42 -4.00
N ASN A 62 -8.02 1.17 -3.54
CA ASN A 62 -8.49 -0.05 -4.20
C ASN A 62 -7.92 -0.25 -5.61
N LYS A 63 -6.77 0.36 -5.91
CA LYS A 63 -6.09 0.26 -7.19
C LYS A 63 -4.61 -0.07 -6.99
N VAL A 64 -4.09 -0.99 -7.80
CA VAL A 64 -2.65 -1.15 -8.00
C VAL A 64 -2.24 -0.23 -9.13
N HIS A 65 -1.44 0.78 -8.83
CA HIS A 65 -0.90 1.69 -9.84
C HIS A 65 0.23 1.02 -10.60
N THR A 66 0.22 1.13 -11.92
CA THR A 66 1.32 0.67 -12.75
C THR A 66 2.00 1.88 -13.37
N TYR A 67 3.33 1.79 -13.57
CA TYR A 67 4.05 2.88 -14.22
C TYR A 67 3.52 3.15 -15.63
N SER A 68 3.05 2.12 -16.34
CA SER A 68 2.44 2.23 -17.67
C SER A 68 1.25 3.20 -17.73
N ASP A 69 0.52 3.37 -16.63
CA ASP A 69 -0.65 4.26 -16.57
C ASP A 69 -0.29 5.75 -16.57
N VAL A 70 0.98 6.08 -16.27
CA VAL A 70 1.46 7.47 -16.12
C VAL A 70 2.53 7.84 -17.14
N ILE A 71 2.88 6.94 -18.07
CA ILE A 71 3.79 7.27 -19.17
C ILE A 71 3.07 8.28 -20.09
N PRO A 72 3.65 9.47 -20.32
CA PRO A 72 3.09 10.43 -21.27
C PRO A 72 2.99 9.80 -22.65
N ASP A 73 1.90 10.06 -23.36
CA ASP A 73 1.74 9.60 -24.73
C ASP A 73 2.88 10.20 -25.58
N PRO A 74 3.75 9.37 -26.19
CA PRO A 74 4.85 9.87 -27.01
C PRO A 74 4.37 10.58 -28.29
N SER A 75 3.07 10.59 -28.58
CA SER A 75 2.45 11.31 -29.70
C SER A 75 1.85 12.68 -29.35
N ALA A 76 1.93 13.10 -28.07
CA ALA A 76 1.44 14.40 -27.59
C ALA A 76 2.41 15.58 -27.85
#